data_AF-A0A368GFS3-F1
#
_entry.id   AF-A0A368GFS3-F1
#
_cell.length_a   1.000
_cell.length_b   1.000
_cell.length_c   1.000
_cell.angle_alpha   90.00
_cell.angle_beta   90.00
_cell.angle_gamma   90.00
#
_symmetry.space_group_name_H-M   'P 1'
#
loop_
_entity.id
_entity.type
_entity.pdbx_description
1 polymer ?
#
loop_
_entity_poly.entity_id
_entity_poly.type
_entity_poly.pdbx_seq_one_letter_code
_entity_poly.pdbx_strand_id
1 'polypeptide(L)'
;MFDKAKQLCISFAEESGFVLNRQKITIINMENTAVYGKDTGVLLTPKLIFSSVLTHEMIHSMNIGHSYSDRKIRVFPYSSPGEYDDKYDLMSTANAHMRLSTYGLGGPGLNGPHLDYLGWLPQNRMVYFGRDGRNNYTLRLSSLSVPHRLTIGWLLVMIPYDRDDPGNVYTIEYRTPVGNDAGIKQGAVVIHKVHRIGVSYYSTLMTHERGEYNELTAGTEWLQFLDINVDGGFQYIRVKVRVLLCYFFYQLLA
;
A
#
# COMPACT_ATOMS: atom_id res chain seq x y z
N MET A 1 6.77 28.70 -2.29
CA MET A 1 5.82 29.75 -1.84
C MET A 1 5.03 29.27 -0.62
N PHE A 2 4.42 28.08 -0.68
CA PHE A 2 3.65 27.47 0.41
C PHE A 2 4.40 27.32 1.75
N ASP A 3 5.66 26.87 1.73
CA ASP A 3 6.46 26.74 2.96
C ASP A 3 6.68 28.07 3.67
N LYS A 4 6.87 29.16 2.92
CA LYS A 4 7.10 30.48 3.51
C LYS A 4 5.83 31.01 4.17
N ALA A 5 4.68 30.82 3.54
CA ALA A 5 3.39 31.18 4.13
C ALA A 5 3.11 30.39 5.41
N LYS A 6 3.36 29.07 5.38
CA LYS A 6 3.28 28.21 6.57
C LYS A 6 4.19 28.72 7.69
N GLN A 7 5.45 29.03 7.39
CA GLN A 7 6.39 29.58 8.38
C GLN A 7 5.88 30.88 9.00
N LEU A 8 5.38 31.82 8.18
CA LEU A 8 4.84 33.09 8.68
C LEU A 8 3.63 32.88 9.61
N CYS A 9 2.71 31.96 9.26
CA CYS A 9 1.58 31.63 10.12
C CYS A 9 2.03 31.02 11.46
N ILE A 10 3.06 30.17 11.44
CA ILE A 10 3.63 29.55 12.64
C ILE A 10 4.29 30.62 13.52
N SER A 11 5.16 31.46 12.94
CA SER A 11 5.84 32.53 13.67
C SER A 11 4.86 33.51 14.30
N PHE A 12 3.83 33.93 13.57
CA PHE A 12 2.80 34.83 14.10
C PHE A 12 2.06 34.23 15.30
N ALA A 13 1.74 32.92 15.25
CA ALA A 13 1.11 32.25 16.38
C ALA A 13 2.05 32.16 17.61
N GLU A 14 3.33 31.84 17.40
CA GLU A 14 4.32 31.80 18.48
C GLU A 14 4.56 33.19 19.09
N GLU A 15 4.64 34.23 18.26
CA GLU A 15 4.71 35.65 18.69
C GLU A 15 3.46 36.07 19.47
N SER A 16 2.30 35.48 19.17
CA SER A 16 1.04 35.70 19.89
C SER A 16 0.95 34.88 21.20
N GLY A 17 2.02 34.17 21.59
CA GLY A 17 2.12 33.42 22.83
C GLY A 17 1.62 31.97 22.77
N PHE A 18 1.32 31.44 21.58
CA PHE A 18 0.94 30.03 21.44
C PHE A 18 2.18 29.11 21.48
N VAL A 19 2.14 28.08 22.32
CA VAL A 19 3.15 27.02 22.33
C VAL A 19 2.73 25.93 21.35
N LEU A 20 3.49 25.76 20.27
CA LEU A 20 3.17 24.81 19.21
C LEU A 20 4.14 23.63 19.21
N ASN A 21 3.61 22.43 18.93
CA ASN A 21 4.45 21.26 18.65
C ASN A 21 5.33 21.49 17.41
N ARG A 22 6.49 20.85 17.32
CA ARG A 22 7.37 20.99 16.14
C ARG A 22 6.66 20.56 14.85
N GLN A 23 6.10 19.35 14.83
CA GLN A 23 5.24 18.86 13.75
C GLN A 23 3.78 19.15 14.07
N LYS A 24 3.06 19.71 13.11
CA LYS A 24 1.65 20.13 13.24
C LYS A 24 0.94 20.00 11.89
N ILE A 25 -0.39 19.96 11.93
CA ILE A 25 -1.22 20.09 10.72
C ILE A 25 -1.55 21.57 10.58
N THR A 26 -1.15 22.18 9.47
CA THR A 26 -1.47 23.57 9.15
C THR A 26 -2.42 23.61 7.97
N ILE A 27 -3.47 24.42 8.08
CA ILE A 27 -4.43 24.66 7.01
C ILE A 27 -4.33 26.13 6.64
N ILE A 28 -4.01 26.41 5.37
CA ILE A 28 -3.90 27.78 4.86
C ILE A 28 -4.87 27.98 3.70
N ASN A 29 -5.62 29.08 3.73
CA ASN A 29 -6.56 29.42 2.67
C ASN A 29 -5.82 30.05 1.48
N MET A 30 -5.25 29.20 0.61
CA MET A 30 -4.56 29.61 -0.63
C MET A 30 -4.67 28.55 -1.73
N GLU A 31 -3.86 28.67 -2.78
CA GLU A 31 -3.81 27.73 -3.92
C GLU A 31 -3.66 26.27 -3.49
N ASN A 32 -4.14 25.35 -4.34
CA ASN A 32 -4.28 23.94 -4.03
C ASN A 32 -2.92 23.27 -3.79
N THR A 33 -2.62 22.96 -2.54
CA THR A 33 -1.47 22.14 -2.16
C THR A 33 -1.76 21.25 -0.96
N ALA A 34 -1.08 20.12 -0.92
CA ALA A 34 -0.93 19.23 0.22
C ALA A 34 0.53 18.77 0.24
N VAL A 35 1.20 18.89 1.39
CA VAL A 35 2.60 18.50 1.51
C VAL A 35 2.99 18.21 2.95
N TYR A 36 3.80 17.18 3.12
CA TYR A 36 4.55 16.89 4.34
C TYR A 36 5.94 17.50 4.31
N GLY A 37 6.27 18.26 5.37
CA GLY A 37 7.62 18.71 5.64
C GLY A 37 8.16 18.09 6.93
N LYS A 38 9.38 17.53 6.88
CA LYS A 38 10.02 16.85 8.02
C LYS A 38 10.04 17.68 9.31
N ASP A 39 10.32 18.98 9.17
CA ASP A 39 10.42 19.90 10.30
C ASP A 39 9.12 20.60 10.67
N THR A 40 8.17 20.68 9.74
CA THR A 40 6.97 21.52 9.88
C THR A 40 5.66 20.73 9.92
N GLY A 41 5.70 19.42 9.70
CA GLY A 41 4.54 18.55 9.63
C GLY A 41 3.74 18.73 8.34
N VAL A 42 2.43 18.52 8.42
CA VAL A 42 1.50 18.52 7.27
C VAL A 42 1.02 19.94 6.96
N LEU A 43 0.95 20.27 5.68
CA LEU A 43 0.30 21.46 5.15
C LEU A 43 -0.83 21.06 4.21
N LEU A 44 -2.02 21.64 4.41
CA LEU A 44 -3.19 21.43 3.55
C LEU A 44 -3.83 22.75 3.16
N THR A 45 -4.59 22.71 2.06
CA THR A 45 -5.44 23.79 1.58
C THR A 45 -6.89 23.34 1.50
N PRO A 46 -7.87 24.26 1.52
CA PRO A 46 -9.28 23.92 1.63
C PRO A 46 -9.82 22.92 0.58
N LYS A 47 -9.26 22.88 -0.64
CA LYS A 47 -9.70 21.90 -1.66
C LYS A 47 -9.20 20.48 -1.42
N LEU A 48 -8.16 20.33 -0.60
CA LEU A 48 -7.49 19.05 -0.35
C LEU A 48 -7.65 18.59 1.11
N ILE A 49 -8.54 19.24 1.88
CA ILE A 49 -8.83 18.88 3.27
C ILE A 49 -9.83 17.72 3.37
N PHE A 50 -9.48 16.57 2.81
CA PHE A 50 -10.24 15.34 2.96
C PHE A 50 -9.37 14.22 3.52
N SER A 51 -10.02 13.22 4.10
CA SER A 51 -9.36 12.20 4.95
C SER A 51 -8.20 11.49 4.26
N SER A 52 -8.32 11.13 2.97
CA SER A 52 -7.22 10.45 2.26
C SER A 52 -5.97 11.31 2.13
N VAL A 53 -6.10 12.56 1.67
CA VAL A 53 -4.93 13.46 1.54
C VAL A 53 -4.31 13.76 2.89
N LEU A 54 -5.12 14.08 3.90
CA LEU A 54 -4.59 14.31 5.24
C LEU A 54 -3.81 13.09 5.75
N THR A 55 -4.37 11.89 5.59
CA THR A 55 -3.72 10.65 6.05
C THR A 55 -2.45 10.36 5.23
N HIS A 56 -2.48 10.58 3.92
CA HIS A 56 -1.32 10.45 3.04
C HIS A 56 -0.14 11.30 3.51
N GLU A 57 -0.37 12.60 3.71
CA GLU A 57 0.68 13.51 4.19
C GLU A 57 1.16 13.16 5.61
N MET A 58 0.26 12.67 6.48
CA MET A 58 0.66 12.22 7.81
C MET A 58 1.56 10.98 7.75
N ILE A 59 1.30 10.04 6.85
CA ILE A 59 2.06 8.79 6.74
C ILE A 59 3.49 9.02 6.23
N HIS A 60 3.74 10.09 5.47
CA HIS A 60 5.12 10.49 5.14
C HIS A 60 5.99 10.76 6.38
N SER A 61 5.40 11.14 7.53
CA SER A 61 6.14 11.29 8.79
C SER A 61 6.71 9.98 9.34
N MET A 62 6.24 8.84 8.85
CA MET A 62 6.68 7.50 9.23
C MET A 62 7.71 6.92 8.25
N ASN A 63 8.32 7.75 7.40
CA ASN A 63 9.27 7.36 6.35
C ASN A 63 8.67 6.45 5.27
N ILE A 64 7.37 6.56 5.00
CA ILE A 64 6.74 5.90 3.86
C ILE A 64 6.74 6.88 2.69
N GLY A 65 7.20 6.42 1.52
CA GLY A 65 7.18 7.17 0.28
C GLY A 65 5.87 7.00 -0.49
N HIS A 66 5.78 7.60 -1.67
CA HIS A 66 4.67 7.32 -2.59
C HIS A 66 4.68 5.84 -3.02
N SER A 67 3.53 5.32 -3.43
CA SER A 67 3.47 4.03 -4.11
C SER A 67 3.53 4.20 -5.63
N TYR A 68 4.03 3.16 -6.28
CA TYR A 68 4.29 3.12 -7.71
C TYR A 68 3.55 1.94 -8.34
N SER A 69 3.43 1.93 -9.66
CA SER A 69 3.28 0.70 -10.43
C SER A 69 4.53 0.44 -11.27
N ASP A 70 4.67 -0.77 -11.80
CA ASP A 70 5.72 -1.12 -12.75
C ASP A 70 5.48 -0.56 -14.18
N ARG A 71 4.36 0.16 -14.39
CA ARG A 71 4.08 0.82 -15.66
C ARG A 71 4.93 2.07 -15.82
N LYS A 72 5.43 2.30 -17.04
CA LYS A 72 6.19 3.50 -17.40
C LYS A 72 5.29 4.68 -17.78
N ILE A 73 4.24 4.92 -17.00
CA ILE A 73 3.29 6.02 -17.22
C ILE A 73 3.56 7.16 -16.24
N ARG A 74 3.18 8.38 -16.61
CA ARG A 74 3.23 9.55 -15.71
C ARG A 74 1.81 9.96 -15.37
N VAL A 75 1.40 9.80 -14.11
CA VAL A 75 0.04 10.10 -13.65
C VAL A 75 -0.18 11.61 -13.47
N PHE A 76 0.80 12.30 -12.87
CA PHE A 76 0.77 13.76 -12.67
C PHE A 76 1.97 14.46 -13.32
N PRO A 77 1.86 15.74 -13.74
CA PRO A 77 2.93 16.44 -14.48
C PRO A 77 4.33 16.40 -13.84
N TYR A 78 4.40 16.44 -12.51
CA TYR A 78 5.64 16.45 -11.73
C TYR A 78 5.99 15.08 -11.10
N SER A 79 5.24 14.04 -11.46
CA SER A 79 5.47 12.69 -10.94
C SER A 79 6.51 11.92 -11.74
N SER A 80 7.22 11.03 -11.06
CA SER A 80 8.11 10.03 -11.65
C SER A 80 7.31 8.93 -12.38
N PRO A 81 7.92 8.18 -13.32
CA PRO A 81 7.24 7.05 -13.97
C PRO A 81 6.73 6.03 -12.95
N GLY A 82 5.46 5.65 -13.07
CA GLY A 82 4.75 4.71 -12.20
C GLY A 82 4.25 5.31 -10.89
N GLU A 83 4.74 6.48 -10.48
CA GLU A 83 4.37 7.13 -9.22
C GLU A 83 2.88 7.50 -9.23
N TYR A 84 2.21 7.22 -8.11
CA TYR A 84 0.77 7.36 -7.94
C TYR A 84 -0.10 6.40 -8.80
N ASP A 85 0.47 5.38 -9.43
CA ASP A 85 -0.29 4.39 -10.22
C ASP A 85 -0.63 3.09 -9.45
N ASP A 86 -0.40 3.06 -8.13
CA ASP A 86 -0.90 1.97 -7.27
C ASP A 86 -2.32 2.28 -6.81
N LYS A 87 -3.33 1.79 -7.53
CA LYS A 87 -4.72 2.10 -7.20
C LYS A 87 -5.21 1.49 -5.88
N TYR A 88 -4.41 0.62 -5.26
CA TYR A 88 -4.74 -0.13 -4.05
C TYR A 88 -4.08 0.45 -2.80
N ASP A 89 -3.32 1.53 -2.90
CA ASP A 89 -2.59 2.08 -1.79
C ASP A 89 -2.88 3.56 -1.54
N LEU A 90 -2.94 3.93 -0.26
CA LEU A 90 -3.12 5.31 0.17
C LEU A 90 -1.98 6.22 -0.33
N MET A 91 -0.78 5.69 -0.53
CA MET A 91 0.37 6.49 -0.99
C MET A 91 0.35 6.81 -2.49
N SER A 92 -0.73 6.45 -3.19
CA SER A 92 -1.06 6.87 -4.55
C SER A 92 -2.29 7.79 -4.60
N THR A 93 -2.58 8.50 -3.50
CA THR A 93 -3.74 9.38 -3.31
C THR A 93 -4.04 10.25 -4.55
N ALA A 94 -5.32 10.60 -4.74
CA ALA A 94 -5.89 11.28 -5.90
C ALA A 94 -6.05 10.44 -7.18
N ASN A 95 -5.24 9.38 -7.38
CA ASN A 95 -5.44 8.40 -8.47
C ASN A 95 -5.86 7.00 -7.96
N ALA A 96 -5.86 6.80 -6.65
CA ALA A 96 -6.25 5.53 -6.02
C ALA A 96 -7.78 5.29 -5.98
N HIS A 97 -8.19 4.05 -5.65
CA HIS A 97 -9.59 3.64 -5.51
C HIS A 97 -10.28 4.21 -4.27
N MET A 98 -10.49 5.53 -4.27
CA MET A 98 -11.17 6.26 -3.20
C MET A 98 -12.69 6.12 -3.27
N ARG A 99 -13.35 6.33 -2.13
CA ARG A 99 -14.81 6.40 -1.98
C ARG A 99 -15.25 7.77 -1.49
N LEU A 100 -16.51 8.10 -1.72
CA LEU A 100 -17.15 9.25 -1.07
C LEU A 100 -17.36 8.99 0.42
N SER A 101 -17.24 10.06 1.22
CA SER A 101 -17.51 10.10 2.65
C SER A 101 -18.07 11.46 3.05
N THR A 102 -18.55 11.58 4.28
CA THR A 102 -19.04 12.84 4.85
C THR A 102 -18.02 13.98 4.78
N TYR A 103 -16.73 13.67 4.78
CA TYR A 103 -15.63 14.65 4.83
C TYR A 103 -14.80 14.65 3.54
N GLY A 104 -15.44 14.35 2.40
CA GLY A 104 -14.79 14.28 1.09
C GLY A 104 -14.36 12.86 0.72
N LEU A 105 -13.25 12.71 0.01
CA LEU A 105 -12.76 11.41 -0.44
C LEU A 105 -12.02 10.68 0.69
N GLY A 106 -12.25 9.37 0.78
CA GLY A 106 -11.65 8.48 1.75
C GLY A 106 -11.15 7.19 1.10
N GLY A 107 -10.15 6.56 1.71
CA GLY A 107 -9.55 5.33 1.17
C GLY A 107 -8.61 5.55 -0.02
N PRO A 108 -8.10 4.46 -0.63
CA PRO A 108 -8.06 3.12 -0.04
C PRO A 108 -7.19 3.11 1.23
N GLY A 109 -7.16 1.99 1.95
CA GLY A 109 -6.19 1.79 3.04
C GLY A 109 -4.75 1.71 2.52
N LEU A 110 -3.78 1.74 3.45
CA LEU A 110 -2.38 1.38 3.14
C LEU A 110 -2.31 -0.07 2.66
N ASN A 111 -1.43 -0.33 1.70
CA ASN A 111 -1.13 -1.68 1.25
C ASN A 111 -0.33 -2.48 2.30
N GLY A 112 -0.27 -3.78 2.10
CA GLY A 112 0.42 -4.75 2.94
C GLY A 112 1.89 -4.43 3.21
N PRO A 113 2.72 -4.06 2.20
CA PRO A 113 4.08 -3.59 2.44
C PRO A 113 4.19 -2.47 3.48
N HIS A 114 3.35 -1.44 3.36
CA HIS A 114 3.36 -0.30 4.28
C HIS A 114 2.83 -0.70 5.67
N LEU A 115 1.77 -1.52 5.73
CA LEU A 115 1.24 -2.03 7.00
C LEU A 115 2.24 -2.92 7.74
N ASP A 116 3.00 -3.76 7.03
CA ASP A 116 4.09 -4.57 7.60
C ASP A 116 5.23 -3.69 8.12
N TYR A 117 5.71 -2.74 7.31
CA TYR A 117 6.77 -1.82 7.71
C TYR A 117 6.42 -1.03 8.99
N LEU A 118 5.15 -0.67 9.17
CA LEU A 118 4.67 0.02 10.38
C LEU A 118 4.43 -0.91 11.58
N GLY A 119 4.54 -2.24 11.40
CA GLY A 119 4.22 -3.23 12.42
C GLY A 119 2.73 -3.33 12.73
N TRP A 120 1.85 -2.93 11.79
CA TRP A 120 0.40 -2.92 11.97
C TRP A 120 -0.25 -4.25 11.60
N LEU A 121 0.50 -5.18 11.01
CA LEU A 121 0.06 -6.54 10.78
C LEU A 121 0.53 -7.47 11.91
N PRO A 122 -0.36 -8.34 12.42
CA PRO A 122 0.04 -9.33 13.41
C PRO A 122 0.97 -10.37 12.77
N GLN A 123 2.18 -10.51 13.31
CA GLN A 123 3.25 -11.34 12.74
C GLN A 123 2.87 -12.81 12.56
N ASN A 124 2.01 -13.36 13.43
CA ASN A 124 1.51 -14.74 13.32
C ASN A 124 0.50 -14.95 12.18
N ARG A 125 0.15 -13.89 11.43
CA ARG A 125 -0.74 -13.91 10.26
C ARG A 125 0.00 -13.52 8.99
N MET A 126 1.32 -13.55 9.00
CA MET A 126 2.17 -13.32 7.84
C MET A 126 3.00 -14.57 7.52
N VAL A 127 3.17 -14.85 6.23
CA VAL A 127 4.02 -15.96 5.76
C VAL A 127 5.26 -15.39 5.08
N TYR A 128 6.44 -15.86 5.48
CA TYR A 128 7.67 -15.66 4.72
C TYR A 128 7.99 -16.95 3.97
N PHE A 129 7.89 -16.91 2.65
CA PHE A 129 7.99 -18.08 1.78
C PHE A 129 9.40 -18.71 1.87
N GLY A 130 9.47 -20.04 1.92
CA GLY A 130 10.73 -20.79 1.99
C GLY A 130 11.37 -20.85 3.38
N ARG A 131 10.88 -20.06 4.36
CA ARG A 131 11.45 -20.04 5.73
C ARG A 131 11.44 -21.40 6.43
N ASP A 132 10.47 -22.24 6.11
CA ASP A 132 10.31 -23.60 6.65
C ASP A 132 10.81 -24.69 5.69
N GLY A 133 11.57 -24.31 4.65
CA GLY A 133 12.11 -25.23 3.64
C GLY A 133 11.10 -25.69 2.58
N ARG A 134 9.84 -25.24 2.63
CA ARG A 134 8.85 -25.58 1.59
C ARG A 134 9.00 -24.66 0.38
N ASN A 135 8.89 -25.26 -0.81
CA ASN A 135 8.96 -24.54 -2.08
C ASN A 135 7.57 -24.33 -2.73
N ASN A 136 6.49 -24.81 -2.09
CA ASN A 136 5.12 -24.68 -2.58
C ASN A 136 4.15 -24.52 -1.39
N TYR A 137 3.17 -23.63 -1.54
CA TYR A 137 2.16 -23.37 -0.51
C TYR A 137 0.77 -23.22 -1.14
N THR A 138 -0.24 -23.66 -0.40
CA THR A 138 -1.63 -23.32 -0.64
C THR A 138 -2.12 -22.56 0.58
N LEU A 139 -2.39 -21.27 0.43
CA LEU A 139 -2.70 -20.37 1.53
C LEU A 139 -4.10 -19.78 1.34
N ARG A 140 -4.89 -19.74 2.41
CA ARG A 140 -6.13 -18.99 2.45
C ARG A 140 -5.85 -17.58 2.95
N LEU A 141 -6.00 -16.60 2.07
CA LEU A 141 -5.83 -15.19 2.43
C LEU A 141 -7.11 -14.63 3.08
N SER A 142 -6.94 -13.73 4.04
CA SER A 142 -7.98 -12.84 4.55
C SER A 142 -7.78 -11.45 4.00
N SER A 143 -8.88 -10.74 3.78
CA SER A 143 -8.82 -9.39 3.20
C SER A 143 -8.19 -8.40 4.18
N LEU A 144 -7.24 -7.59 3.71
CA LEU A 144 -6.69 -6.45 4.47
C LEU A 144 -7.71 -5.31 4.63
N SER A 145 -8.77 -5.31 3.82
CA SER A 145 -9.87 -4.33 3.89
C SER A 145 -10.81 -4.56 5.08
N VAL A 146 -10.69 -5.72 5.75
CA VAL A 146 -11.51 -6.11 6.89
C VAL A 146 -10.62 -6.13 8.14
N PRO A 147 -11.06 -5.58 9.30
CA PRO A 147 -10.30 -5.66 10.53
C PRO A 147 -9.84 -7.09 10.83
N HIS A 148 -8.53 -7.32 10.96
CA HIS A 148 -7.95 -8.66 11.02
C HIS A 148 -8.45 -9.50 12.21
N ARG A 149 -8.95 -8.86 13.27
CA ARG A 149 -9.60 -9.52 14.42
C ARG A 149 -10.89 -10.26 14.06
N LEU A 150 -11.48 -9.96 12.90
CA LEU A 150 -12.71 -10.58 12.39
C LEU A 150 -12.42 -11.71 11.37
N THR A 151 -11.15 -12.00 11.11
CA THR A 151 -10.73 -13.00 10.11
C THR A 151 -9.65 -13.91 10.68
N ILE A 152 -9.40 -15.05 10.03
CA ILE A 152 -8.46 -16.08 10.54
C ILE A 152 -7.38 -16.52 9.53
N GLY A 153 -7.49 -16.18 8.25
CA GLY A 153 -6.53 -16.58 7.21
C GLY A 153 -5.30 -15.67 7.12
N TRP A 154 -4.31 -16.00 6.31
CA TRP A 154 -3.09 -15.18 6.16
C TRP A 154 -3.40 -13.78 5.63
N LEU A 155 -2.74 -12.75 6.14
CA LEU A 155 -2.96 -11.35 5.75
C LEU A 155 -1.97 -10.89 4.68
N LEU A 156 -0.72 -11.39 4.77
CA LEU A 156 0.35 -11.04 3.86
C LEU A 156 1.25 -12.26 3.62
N VAL A 157 1.67 -12.45 2.37
CA VAL A 157 2.71 -13.40 2.00
C VAL A 157 3.88 -12.62 1.46
N MET A 158 5.08 -12.90 1.95
CA MET A 158 6.34 -12.29 1.51
C MET A 158 7.18 -13.35 0.81
N ILE A 159 7.57 -13.09 -0.43
CA ILE A 159 8.39 -13.97 -1.24
C ILE A 159 9.70 -13.23 -1.54
N PRO A 160 10.84 -13.62 -0.94
CA PRO A 160 12.12 -13.04 -1.29
C PRO A 160 12.46 -13.35 -2.75
N TYR A 161 12.95 -12.34 -3.46
CA TYR A 161 13.47 -12.50 -4.83
C TYR A 161 14.97 -12.23 -4.93
N ASP A 162 15.56 -11.72 -3.85
CA ASP A 162 16.98 -11.44 -3.73
C ASP A 162 17.55 -12.32 -2.60
N ARG A 163 18.59 -13.08 -2.92
CA ARG A 163 19.26 -13.95 -1.97
C ARG A 163 20.13 -13.15 -0.99
N ASP A 164 20.73 -12.07 -1.47
CA ASP A 164 21.73 -11.30 -0.74
C ASP A 164 21.06 -10.25 0.15
N ASP A 165 19.87 -9.78 -0.23
CA ASP A 165 19.01 -8.93 0.60
C ASP A 165 17.61 -9.55 0.80
N PRO A 166 17.38 -10.30 1.89
CA PRO A 166 16.08 -10.92 2.16
C PRO A 166 14.95 -9.91 2.46
N GLY A 167 15.27 -8.61 2.58
CA GLY A 167 14.30 -7.52 2.66
C GLY A 167 13.69 -7.15 1.30
N ASN A 168 14.32 -7.55 0.20
CA ASN A 168 13.80 -7.41 -1.15
C ASN A 168 12.80 -8.53 -1.44
N VAL A 169 11.53 -8.22 -1.21
CA VAL A 169 10.41 -9.17 -1.32
C VAL A 169 9.35 -8.70 -2.31
N TYR A 170 8.69 -9.67 -2.93
CA TYR A 170 7.33 -9.49 -3.43
C TYR A 170 6.36 -9.78 -2.29
N THR A 171 5.36 -8.94 -2.10
CA THR A 171 4.27 -9.17 -1.16
C THR A 171 2.99 -9.51 -1.91
N ILE A 172 2.19 -10.42 -1.35
CA ILE A 172 0.88 -10.80 -1.88
C ILE A 172 -0.17 -10.54 -0.80
N GLU A 173 -1.20 -9.79 -1.15
CA GLU A 173 -2.32 -9.45 -0.27
C GLU A 173 -3.66 -9.62 -0.97
N TYR A 174 -4.72 -9.78 -0.18
CA TYR A 174 -6.09 -9.82 -0.68
C TYR A 174 -6.84 -8.55 -0.25
N ARG A 175 -7.53 -7.91 -1.19
CA ARG A 175 -8.31 -6.67 -0.98
C ARG A 175 -9.75 -6.90 -1.42
N THR A 176 -10.70 -6.29 -0.72
CA THR A 176 -12.15 -6.40 -1.00
C THR A 176 -12.83 -5.04 -0.85
N PRO A 177 -14.00 -4.82 -1.47
CA PRO A 177 -14.72 -3.54 -1.41
C PRO A 177 -15.40 -3.28 -0.06
N VAL A 178 -14.62 -3.23 1.02
CA VAL A 178 -15.09 -3.10 2.41
C VAL A 178 -14.30 -2.01 3.13
N GLY A 179 -14.98 -1.23 3.98
CA GLY A 179 -14.34 -0.25 4.85
C GLY A 179 -13.65 0.87 4.08
N ASN A 180 -12.35 1.05 4.30
CA ASN A 180 -11.56 2.05 3.58
C ASN A 180 -11.40 1.72 2.10
N ASP A 181 -11.56 0.45 1.72
CA ASP A 181 -11.38 -0.01 0.36
C ASP A 181 -12.68 -0.11 -0.44
N ALA A 182 -13.77 0.50 0.04
CA ALA A 182 -15.06 0.40 -0.64
C ALA A 182 -15.10 1.04 -2.05
N GLY A 183 -14.05 1.78 -2.45
CA GLY A 183 -13.87 2.28 -3.82
C GLY A 183 -13.35 1.21 -4.80
N ILE A 184 -12.86 0.06 -4.32
CA ILE A 184 -12.44 -1.07 -5.16
C ILE A 184 -13.68 -1.72 -5.78
N LYS A 185 -13.57 -2.27 -7.00
CA LYS A 185 -14.71 -2.86 -7.72
C LYS A 185 -15.08 -4.26 -7.24
N GLN A 186 -14.10 -5.07 -6.88
CA GLN A 186 -14.28 -6.48 -6.54
C GLN A 186 -13.13 -6.99 -5.67
N GLY A 187 -13.29 -8.19 -5.10
CA GLY A 187 -12.21 -8.86 -4.40
C GLY A 187 -11.07 -9.23 -5.35
N ALA A 188 -9.85 -8.84 -5.02
CA ALA A 188 -8.66 -9.09 -5.84
C ALA A 188 -7.45 -9.39 -4.98
N VAL A 189 -6.59 -10.29 -5.48
CA VAL A 189 -5.23 -10.44 -4.97
C VAL A 189 -4.33 -9.48 -5.74
N VAL A 190 -3.52 -8.71 -5.03
CA VAL A 190 -2.55 -7.78 -5.63
C VAL A 190 -1.15 -8.10 -5.14
N ILE A 191 -0.16 -7.81 -5.98
CA ILE A 191 1.24 -8.10 -5.73
C ILE A 191 2.02 -6.79 -5.74
N HIS A 192 2.81 -6.57 -4.70
CA HIS A 192 3.71 -5.41 -4.64
C HIS A 192 5.16 -5.88 -4.55
N LYS A 193 6.09 -5.10 -5.10
CA LYS A 193 7.52 -5.22 -4.90
C LYS A 193 7.98 -4.15 -3.92
N VAL A 194 8.67 -4.56 -2.87
CA VAL A 194 9.28 -3.65 -1.90
C VAL A 194 10.60 -3.12 -2.43
N HIS A 195 10.85 -1.82 -2.21
CA HIS A 195 12.17 -1.23 -2.37
C HIS A 195 12.39 -0.08 -1.39
N ARG A 196 13.66 0.24 -1.10
CA ARG A 196 14.04 1.30 -0.15
C ARG A 196 14.97 2.29 -0.84
N ILE A 197 14.75 3.58 -0.60
CA ILE A 197 15.62 4.65 -1.10
C ILE A 197 15.97 5.55 0.08
N GLY A 198 17.23 5.51 0.50
CA GLY A 198 17.67 6.17 1.73
C GLY A 198 16.93 5.62 2.95
N VAL A 199 16.26 6.50 3.68
CA VAL A 199 15.43 6.13 4.85
C VAL A 199 13.98 5.82 4.50
N SER A 200 13.57 6.08 3.26
CA SER A 200 12.17 5.98 2.84
C SER A 200 11.85 4.60 2.30
N TYR A 201 10.67 4.10 2.66
CA TYR A 201 10.15 2.80 2.28
C TYR A 201 9.08 2.95 1.20
N TYR A 202 9.21 2.20 0.11
CA TYR A 202 8.37 2.31 -1.07
C TYR A 202 7.81 0.95 -1.50
N SER A 203 6.68 0.98 -2.20
CA SER A 203 6.05 -0.19 -2.80
C SER A 203 5.75 0.07 -4.28
N THR A 204 5.94 -0.96 -5.11
CA THR A 204 5.56 -0.96 -6.52
C THR A 204 4.53 -2.04 -6.79
N LEU A 205 3.31 -1.67 -7.17
CA LEU A 205 2.29 -2.58 -7.67
C LEU A 205 2.77 -3.25 -8.97
N MET A 206 2.78 -4.58 -8.95
CA MET A 206 3.19 -5.41 -10.07
C MET A 206 1.99 -5.72 -10.95
N THR A 207 2.14 -5.49 -12.25
CA THR A 207 1.10 -5.81 -13.22
C THR A 207 1.31 -7.20 -13.81
N HIS A 208 0.27 -7.70 -14.47
CA HIS A 208 0.31 -8.97 -15.21
C HIS A 208 -0.26 -8.80 -16.61
N GLU A 209 -0.16 -9.85 -17.43
CA GLU A 209 -0.57 -9.84 -18.84
C GLU A 209 -0.04 -8.60 -19.59
N ARG A 210 1.30 -8.44 -19.60
CA ARG A 210 2.01 -7.34 -20.28
C ARG A 210 1.62 -5.93 -19.82
N GLY A 211 1.16 -5.78 -18.58
CA GLY A 211 0.86 -4.48 -18.00
C GLY A 211 -0.62 -4.10 -17.99
N GLU A 212 -1.49 -4.98 -18.49
CA GLU A 212 -2.92 -4.70 -18.64
C GLU A 212 -3.66 -4.70 -17.30
N TYR A 213 -3.33 -5.65 -16.42
CA TYR A 213 -4.11 -5.87 -15.20
C TYR A 213 -3.26 -5.74 -13.93
N ASN A 214 -3.88 -5.22 -12.89
CA ASN A 214 -3.31 -5.18 -11.54
C ASN A 214 -3.79 -6.39 -10.71
N GLU A 215 -5.04 -6.79 -10.95
CA GLU A 215 -5.79 -7.70 -10.12
C GLU A 215 -5.61 -9.15 -10.56
N LEU A 216 -5.25 -10.02 -9.62
CA LEU A 216 -5.42 -11.44 -9.76
C LEU A 216 -6.77 -11.85 -9.19
N THR A 217 -7.64 -12.37 -10.05
CA THR A 217 -8.95 -12.93 -9.72
C THR A 217 -8.96 -14.45 -9.85
N ALA A 218 -10.05 -15.11 -9.47
CA ALA A 218 -10.17 -16.56 -9.57
C ALA A 218 -9.82 -17.09 -10.98
N GLY A 219 -8.87 -18.01 -11.05
CA GLY A 219 -8.41 -18.61 -12.31
C GLY A 219 -7.20 -17.92 -12.93
N THR A 220 -6.86 -16.70 -12.50
CA THR A 220 -5.67 -15.97 -12.97
C THR A 220 -4.39 -16.48 -12.32
N GLU A 221 -3.27 -16.19 -12.98
CA GLU A 221 -1.94 -16.43 -12.46
C GLU A 221 -0.97 -15.30 -12.80
N TRP A 222 -0.01 -15.09 -11.91
CA TRP A 222 1.14 -14.22 -12.13
C TRP A 222 2.40 -15.07 -12.12
N LEU A 223 3.28 -14.82 -13.09
CA LEU A 223 4.53 -15.52 -13.29
C LEU A 223 5.66 -14.52 -13.44
N GLN A 224 6.66 -14.60 -12.58
CA GLN A 224 7.86 -13.78 -12.63
C GLN A 224 9.08 -14.67 -12.77
N PHE A 225 9.83 -14.49 -13.86
CA PHE A 225 11.11 -15.14 -14.06
C PHE A 225 12.18 -14.41 -13.25
N LEU A 226 13.03 -15.17 -12.56
CA LEU A 226 14.13 -14.67 -11.75
C LEU A 226 15.46 -14.88 -12.47
N ASP A 227 15.73 -16.12 -12.89
CA ASP A 227 17.01 -16.49 -13.52
C ASP A 227 16.88 -17.78 -14.34
N ILE A 228 17.94 -18.14 -15.06
CA ILE A 228 18.12 -19.41 -15.75
C ILE A 228 19.14 -20.24 -14.96
N ASN A 229 18.75 -21.46 -14.60
CA ASN A 229 19.63 -22.43 -13.97
C ASN A 229 20.73 -22.90 -14.92
N VAL A 230 21.79 -23.46 -14.34
CA VAL A 230 22.92 -24.06 -15.09
C VAL A 230 22.47 -25.19 -16.02
N ASP A 231 21.39 -25.88 -15.69
CA ASP A 231 20.78 -26.96 -16.49
C ASP A 231 19.83 -26.46 -17.60
N GLY A 232 19.67 -25.14 -17.75
CA GLY A 232 18.75 -24.51 -18.70
C GLY A 232 17.31 -24.41 -18.20
N GLY A 233 17.00 -24.85 -16.98
CA GLY A 233 15.71 -24.63 -16.34
C GLY A 233 15.50 -23.16 -15.93
N PHE A 234 14.26 -22.73 -15.72
CA PHE A 234 13.97 -21.38 -15.25
C PHE A 234 13.69 -21.36 -13.74
N GLN A 235 14.26 -20.39 -13.03
CA GLN A 235 13.80 -20.00 -11.70
C GLN A 235 12.68 -19.00 -11.84
N TYR A 236 11.55 -19.26 -11.18
CA TYR A 236 10.39 -18.40 -11.28
C TYR A 236 9.57 -18.40 -9.99
N ILE A 237 8.83 -17.31 -9.80
CA ILE A 237 7.76 -17.21 -8.81
C ILE A 237 6.44 -17.33 -9.55
N ARG A 238 5.57 -18.22 -9.08
CA ARG A 238 4.21 -18.38 -9.62
C ARG A 238 3.17 -18.21 -8.52
N VAL A 239 2.24 -17.29 -8.73
CA VAL A 239 1.09 -17.05 -7.86
C VAL A 239 -0.16 -17.39 -8.65
N LYS A 240 -0.97 -18.32 -8.15
CA LYS A 240 -2.23 -18.72 -8.80
C LYS A 240 -3.40 -18.54 -7.85
N VAL A 241 -4.42 -17.80 -8.29
CA VAL A 241 -5.62 -17.57 -7.49
C VAL A 241 -6.67 -18.62 -7.81
N ARG A 242 -7.14 -19.33 -6.79
CA ARG A 242 -8.15 -20.38 -6.92
C ARG A 242 -9.32 -20.11 -5.98
N VAL A 243 -10.52 -20.42 -6.43
CA VAL A 243 -11.66 -20.57 -5.54
C VAL A 243 -11.55 -21.95 -4.90
N LEU A 244 -11.32 -21.98 -3.59
CA LEU A 244 -11.58 -23.17 -2.81
C LEU A 244 -13.10 -23.26 -2.62
N LEU A 245 -13.75 -24.08 -3.45
CA LEU A 245 -15.11 -24.51 -3.18
C LEU A 245 -15.13 -25.18 -1.79
N CYS A 246 -16.19 -24.90 -1.03
CA CYS A 246 -16.65 -25.61 0.18
C CYS A 246 -16.16 -25.11 1.56
N TYR A 247 -16.98 -24.28 2.21
CA TYR A 247 -17.47 -24.63 3.54
C TYR A 247 -18.58 -25.67 3.38
N PHE A 248 -18.25 -26.95 3.49
CA PHE A 248 -19.19 -27.97 3.93
C PHE A 248 -18.63 -28.50 5.24
N PHE A 249 -19.06 -27.93 6.37
CA PHE A 249 -19.00 -28.67 7.62
C PHE A 249 -20.19 -29.64 7.57
N TYR A 250 -19.89 -30.91 7.31
CA TYR A 250 -20.82 -31.98 7.63
C TYR A 250 -21.00 -32.03 9.15
N GLN A 251 -22.25 -31.95 9.57
CA GLN A 251 -22.66 -32.33 10.91
C GLN A 251 -22.40 -33.84 11.08
N LEU A 252 -21.63 -34.21 12.10
CA LEU A 252 -21.66 -35.55 12.65
C LEU A 252 -21.60 -35.43 14.17
N LEU A 253 -22.78 -35.62 14.75
CA LEU A 253 -22.98 -36.03 16.13
C LEU A 253 -22.25 -37.35 16.36
N ALA A 254 -21.46 -37.40 17.43
CA ALA A 254 -21.24 -38.59 18.24
C ALA A 254 -21.13 -38.11 19.70
#